data_AF-A0A382PTH8-F1
#
_entry.id   AF-A0A382PTH8-F1
#
_cell.length_a   1.000
_cell.length_b   1.000
_cell.length_c   1.000
_cell.angle_alpha   90.00
_cell.angle_beta   90.00
_cell.angle_gamma   90.00
#
_symmetry.space_group_name_H-M   'P 1'
#
loop_
_entity.id
_entity.type
_entity.pdbx_description
1 polymer ?
#
loop_
_entity_poly.entity_id
_entity_poly.type
_entity_poly.pdbx_seq_one_letter_code
_entity_poly.pdbx_strand_id
1 'polypeptide(L)'
;MPGLERGETSRSERLSATVENYLLCLYKLQEDGVAVTLSRLSVHLRQLPIGELIGTSLPSVTGVLRRMQKDGLVESNSIKTFELT
;
A
#
# COMPACT_ATOMS: atom_id res chain seq x y z
N MET A 1 21.61 -7.49 39.09
CA MET A 1 20.73 -6.45 38.52
C MET A 1 20.21 -6.99 37.18
N PRO A 2 18.91 -7.28 37.05
CA PRO A 2 18.29 -7.75 35.82
C PRO A 2 17.87 -6.58 34.92
N GLY A 3 17.67 -6.85 33.63
CA GLY A 3 16.74 -6.09 32.80
C GLY A 3 17.34 -5.03 31.88
N LEU A 4 17.77 -5.46 30.69
CA LEU A 4 17.19 -4.93 29.46
C LEU A 4 17.43 -5.93 28.33
N GLU A 5 16.73 -7.07 28.40
CA GLU A 5 16.44 -7.83 27.20
C GLU A 5 15.53 -6.93 26.36
N ARG A 6 16.16 -6.08 25.55
CA ARG A 6 15.49 -5.28 24.54
C ARG A 6 14.94 -6.29 23.55
N GLY A 7 13.69 -6.70 23.81
CA GLY A 7 12.96 -7.64 23.01
C GLY A 7 13.22 -7.35 21.54
N GLU A 8 13.78 -8.36 20.88
CA GLU A 8 13.94 -8.41 19.45
C GLU A 8 12.53 -8.38 18.84
N THR A 9 11.95 -7.18 18.71
CA THR A 9 11.05 -6.92 17.59
C THR A 9 11.95 -7.06 16.37
N SER A 10 11.97 -8.29 15.84
CA SER A 10 12.36 -8.57 14.46
C SER A 10 11.88 -7.41 13.62
N ARG A 11 12.82 -6.76 12.94
CA ARG A 11 12.55 -5.71 11.96
C ARG A 11 11.45 -6.23 11.02
N SER A 12 10.18 -5.94 11.30
CA SER A 12 9.20 -5.75 10.25
C SER A 12 9.89 -4.75 9.33
N GLU A 13 10.38 -5.24 8.19
CA GLU A 13 11.15 -4.46 7.25
C GLU A 13 10.36 -3.18 7.02
N ARG A 14 10.92 -2.03 7.43
CA ARG A 14 10.20 -0.77 7.36
C ARG A 14 9.71 -0.61 5.93
N LEU A 15 8.40 -0.54 5.76
CA LEU A 15 7.79 -0.31 4.46
C LEU A 15 8.30 1.04 3.94
N SER A 16 8.41 1.18 2.62
CA SER A 16 8.71 2.49 2.08
C SER A 16 7.50 3.40 2.26
N ALA A 17 7.72 4.71 2.42
CA ALA A 17 6.64 5.70 2.49
C ALA A 17 5.66 5.58 1.29
N THR A 18 6.16 5.19 0.11
CA THR A 18 5.30 4.89 -1.04
C THR A 18 4.36 3.72 -0.77
N VAL A 19 4.84 2.61 -0.21
CA VAL A 19 4.00 1.44 0.10
C VAL A 19 2.98 1.79 1.19
N GLU A 20 3.39 2.52 2.21
CA GLU A 20 2.48 2.99 3.28
C GLU A 20 1.33 3.84 2.71
N ASN A 21 1.65 4.78 1.81
CA ASN A 21 0.64 5.62 1.16
C ASN A 21 -0.34 4.82 0.30
N TYR A 22 0.14 3.76 -0.35
CA TYR A 22 -0.71 2.86 -1.13
C TYR A 22 -1.66 2.08 -0.22
N LEU A 23 -1.14 1.49 0.85
CA LEU A 23 -1.95 0.77 1.84
C LEU A 23 -3.02 1.68 2.45
N LEU A 24 -2.67 2.93 2.79
CA LEU A 24 -3.62 3.89 3.32
C LEU A 24 -4.73 4.23 2.31
N CYS A 25 -4.40 4.42 1.04
CA CYS A 25 -5.40 4.69 0.00
C CYS A 25 -6.29 3.48 -0.29
N LEU A 26 -5.71 2.27 -0.32
CA LEU A 26 -6.43 1.00 -0.43
C LEU A 26 -7.45 0.86 0.70
N TYR A 27 -6.99 1.03 1.94
CA TYR A 27 -7.82 0.93 3.14
C TYR A 27 -9.00 1.89 3.10
N LYS A 28 -8.76 3.19 2.81
CA LYS A 28 -9.84 4.19 2.71
C LYS A 28 -10.89 3.83 1.65
N LEU A 29 -10.44 3.40 0.47
CA LEU A 29 -11.36 2.99 -0.59
C LEU A 29 -12.20 1.77 -0.17
N GLN A 30 -11.61 0.81 0.54
CA GLN A 30 -12.34 -0.35 1.07
C GLN A 30 -13.33 0.05 2.17
N GLU A 31 -12.95 0.93 3.09
CA GLU A 31 -13.84 1.48 4.13
C GLU A 31 -15.05 2.19 3.52
N ASP A 32 -14.85 2.94 2.43
CA ASP A 32 -15.91 3.63 1.70
C ASP A 32 -16.79 2.66 0.86
N GLY A 33 -16.52 1.35 0.89
CA GLY A 33 -17.21 0.35 0.07
C GLY A 33 -16.93 0.47 -1.43
N VAL A 34 -15.83 1.14 -1.79
CA VAL A 34 -15.45 1.41 -3.17
C VAL A 34 -14.49 0.34 -3.67
N ALA A 35 -14.84 -0.31 -4.78
CA ALA A 35 -13.95 -1.24 -5.47
C ALA A 35 -12.59 -0.60 -5.81
N VAL A 36 -11.49 -1.17 -5.30
CA VAL A 36 -10.15 -0.63 -5.51
C VAL A 36 -9.60 -1.07 -6.87
N THR A 37 -9.80 -0.24 -7.90
CA THR A 37 -9.22 -0.45 -9.24
C THR A 37 -7.96 0.39 -9.44
N LEU A 38 -7.11 0.01 -10.40
CA LEU A 38 -5.91 0.79 -10.78
C LEU A 38 -6.23 2.27 -11.02
N SER A 39 -7.30 2.54 -11.76
CA SER A 39 -7.71 3.91 -12.10
C SER A 39 -8.14 4.67 -10.84
N ARG A 40 -8.99 4.09 -9.99
CA ARG A 40 -9.49 4.75 -8.77
C ARG A 40 -8.37 5.01 -7.77
N LEU A 41 -7.49 4.03 -7.58
CA LEU A 41 -6.31 4.17 -6.73
C LEU A 41 -5.37 5.26 -7.26
N SER A 42 -5.13 5.32 -8.57
CA SER A 42 -4.30 6.38 -9.16
C SER A 42 -4.88 7.78 -8.99
N VAL A 43 -6.21 7.93 -8.98
CA VAL A 43 -6.88 9.20 -8.72
C VAL A 43 -6.70 9.61 -7.27
N HIS A 44 -6.90 8.69 -6.32
CA HIS A 44 -6.73 8.97 -4.89
C HIS A 44 -5.29 9.31 -4.53
N LEU A 45 -4.34 8.56 -5.08
CA LEU A 45 -2.92 8.83 -4.88
C LEU A 45 -2.50 10.22 -5.39
N ARG A 46 -3.13 10.73 -6.45
CA ARG A 46 -2.88 12.09 -6.97
C ARG A 46 -3.44 13.21 -6.12
N GLN A 47 -4.31 12.90 -5.15
CA GLN A 47 -4.84 13.86 -4.19
C GLN A 47 -3.91 14.02 -2.97
N LEU A 48 -2.88 13.18 -2.84
CA LEU A 48 -1.86 13.32 -1.81
C LEU A 48 -1.03 14.61 -2.03
N PRO A 49 -0.41 15.15 -0.97
CA PRO A 49 0.49 16.29 -1.08
C PRO A 49 1.57 16.09 -2.14
N ILE A 50 2.05 17.19 -2.75
CA ILE A 50 2.97 17.13 -3.90
C ILE A 50 4.24 16.30 -3.60
N GLY A 51 4.74 16.33 -2.35
CA GLY A 51 5.89 15.54 -1.91
C GLY A 51 5.67 14.02 -1.93
N GLU A 52 4.43 13.56 -2.05
CA GLU A 52 4.01 12.17 -1.99
C GLU A 52 3.53 11.64 -3.36
N LEU A 53 3.58 12.46 -4.41
CA LEU A 53 3.11 12.10 -5.76
C LEU A 53 4.05 11.14 -6.51
N ILE A 54 5.12 10.68 -5.88
CA ILE A 54 6.01 9.66 -6.47
C ILE A 54 5.24 8.34 -6.55
N GLY A 55 5.21 7.79 -7.76
CA GLY A 55 4.55 6.53 -8.02
C GLY A 55 3.06 6.65 -8.36
N THR A 56 2.49 7.84 -8.51
CA THR A 56 1.03 8.02 -8.72
C THR A 56 0.57 7.96 -10.17
N SER A 57 1.50 7.76 -11.11
CA SER A 57 1.20 7.48 -12.51
C SER A 57 0.66 6.04 -12.67
N LEU A 58 -0.22 5.80 -13.65
CA LEU A 58 -0.76 4.45 -13.90
C LEU A 58 0.32 3.36 -14.09
N PRO A 59 1.41 3.61 -14.85
CA PRO A 59 2.52 2.66 -14.96
C PRO A 59 3.18 2.36 -13.61
N SER A 60 3.41 3.40 -12.80
CA SER A 60 4.01 3.25 -11.48
C SER A 60 3.09 2.52 -10.50
N VAL A 61 1.81 2.85 -10.47
CA VAL A 61 0.78 2.19 -9.65
C VAL A 61 0.72 0.71 -9.97
N THR A 62 0.78 0.36 -11.25
CA THR A 62 0.83 -1.04 -11.68
C THR A 62 2.08 -1.75 -11.15
N GLY A 63 3.25 -1.11 -11.22
CA GLY A 63 4.51 -1.68 -10.72
C GLY A 63 4.52 -1.85 -9.20
N VAL A 64 4.06 -0.85 -8.45
CA VAL A 64 4.00 -0.88 -6.99
C VAL A 64 3.01 -1.94 -6.50
N LEU A 65 1.82 -2.02 -7.08
CA LEU A 65 0.85 -3.06 -6.71
C LEU A 65 1.37 -4.46 -7.00
N ARG A 66 2.02 -4.70 -8.16
CA ARG A 66 2.64 -6.00 -8.44
C ARG A 66 3.70 -6.38 -7.42
N ARG A 67 4.49 -5.40 -6.97
CA ARG A 67 5.45 -5.60 -5.88
C ARG A 67 4.73 -5.95 -4.58
N MET A 68 3.71 -5.18 -4.19
CA MET A 68 2.93 -5.44 -2.97
C MET A 68 2.24 -6.80 -2.99
N GLN A 69 1.80 -7.28 -4.16
CA GLN A 69 1.29 -8.65 -4.33
C GLN A 69 2.36 -9.70 -4.07
N LYS A 70 3.57 -9.50 -4.62
CA LYS A 70 4.71 -10.39 -4.39
C LYS A 70 5.14 -10.40 -2.93
N ASP A 71 5.04 -9.25 -2.27
CA ASP A 71 5.36 -9.06 -0.85
C ASP A 71 4.20 -9.52 0.06
N GLY A 72 3.09 -10.02 -0.50
CA GLY A 72 1.95 -10.58 0.23
C GLY A 72 1.03 -9.55 0.91
N LEU A 73 1.18 -8.27 0.58
CA LEU A 73 0.45 -7.15 1.21
C LEU A 73 -0.94 -6.91 0.61
N VAL A 74 -1.14 -7.28 -0.65
CA VAL A 74 -2.39 -7.12 -1.37
C VAL A 74 -2.65 -8.32 -2.27
N GLU A 75 -3.91 -8.64 -2.47
CA GLU A 75 -4.37 -9.62 -3.45
C GLU A 75 -5.14 -8.91 -4.57
N SER A 76 -5.28 -9.58 -5.72
CA SER A 76 -6.16 -9.11 -6.78
C SER A 76 -7.16 -10.19 -7.15
N ASN A 77 -8.43 -9.83 -7.28
CA ASN A 77 -9.46 -10.76 -7.69
C ASN A 77 -9.61 -10.84 -9.22
N SER A 78 -10.46 -11.76 -9.70
CA SER A 78 -10.73 -12.01 -11.11
C SER A 78 -11.29 -10.80 -11.86
N ILE A 79 -11.81 -9.80 -11.13
CA ILE A 79 -12.42 -8.57 -11.66
C ILE A 79 -11.40 -7.40 -11.67
N LYS A 80 -10.11 -7.68 -11.40
CA LYS A 80 -9.01 -6.71 -11.35
C LYS A 80 -9.22 -5.61 -10.29
N THR A 81 -9.87 -5.94 -9.18
CA THR A 81 -9.81 -5.10 -7.97
C THR A 81 -8.77 -5.64 -7.01
N PHE A 82 -8.27 -4.78 -6.14
CA PHE A 82 -7.25 -5.09 -5.15
C PHE A 82 -7.84 -5.06 -3.75
N GLU A 83 -7.40 -5.99 -2.91
CA GLU A 83 -7.83 -6.13 -1.53
C GLU A 83 -6.61 -6.33 -0.63
N LEU A 84 -6.66 -5.82 0.60
CA LEU A 84 -5.64 -6.10 1.61
C LEU A 84 -5.76 -7.57 2.06
N THR A 85 -4.62 -8.27 2.19
CA THR A 85 -4.52 -9.64 2.70
C THR A 85 -4.73 -9.68 4.22
#